data_AF-A0A392RY53-F1
#
_entry.id   AF-A0A392RY53-F1
#
_cell.length_a   1.000
_cell.length_b   1.000
_cell.length_c   1.000
_cell.angle_alpha   90.00
_cell.angle_beta   90.00
_cell.angle_gamma   90.00
#
_symmetry.space_group_name_H-M   'P 1'
#
loop_
_entity.id
_entity.type
_entity.pdbx_description
1 polymer ?
#
loop_
_entity_poly.entity_id
_entity_poly.type
_entity_poly.pdbx_seq_one_letter_code
_entity_poly.pdbx_strand_id
1 'polypeptide(L)'
;MSDLKVNFNKSMLVGVNIPASWLGEAASALCCKVRKILFLYLGLPIGGDPRRLGFWEPVLALVKNRLFGWKSRFLSFGGRLILL
;
A
#
# COMPACT_ATOMS: atom_id res chain seq x y z
N MET A 1 -19.30 16.10 -17.24
CA MET A 1 -17.88 15.84 -16.88
C MET A 1 -17.75 15.94 -15.38
N SER A 2 -16.96 15.09 -14.74
CA SER A 2 -16.71 15.21 -13.30
C SER A 2 -15.73 16.36 -13.05
N ASP A 3 -16.06 17.30 -12.15
CA ASP A 3 -15.21 18.44 -11.74
C ASP A 3 -14.05 18.01 -10.81
N LEU A 4 -13.57 16.77 -10.95
CA LEU A 4 -12.53 16.21 -10.10
C LEU A 4 -11.15 16.54 -10.64
N LYS A 5 -10.32 17.17 -9.80
CA LYS A 5 -8.92 17.49 -10.11
C LYS A 5 -7.99 16.43 -9.54
N VAL A 6 -7.12 15.87 -10.39
CA VAL A 6 -6.07 14.93 -9.98
C VAL A 6 -5.00 15.66 -9.15
N ASN A 7 -4.57 15.04 -8.05
CA ASN A 7 -3.50 15.55 -7.20
C ASN A 7 -2.17 14.84 -7.50
N PHE A 8 -1.39 15.40 -8.41
CA PHE A 8 -0.11 14.82 -8.83
C PHE A 8 0.94 14.73 -7.73
N ASN A 9 0.86 15.56 -6.69
CA ASN A 9 1.75 15.48 -5.53
C ASN A 9 1.52 14.21 -4.69
N LYS A 10 0.30 13.65 -4.74
CA LYS A 10 -0.06 12.36 -4.10
C LYS A 10 0.00 11.18 -5.07
N SER A 11 0.07 11.46 -6.37
CA SER A 11 0.16 10.44 -7.41
C SER A 11 1.60 10.00 -7.63
N MET A 12 1.76 8.74 -8.05
CA MET A 12 3.04 8.18 -8.45
C MET A 12 2.84 7.39 -9.74
N LEU A 13 3.87 7.36 -10.59
CA LEU A 13 3.84 6.69 -11.88
C LEU A 13 4.69 5.43 -11.84
N VAL A 14 4.16 4.33 -12.36
CA VAL A 14 4.82 3.02 -12.38
C VAL A 14 4.75 2.49 -13.79
N GLY A 15 5.91 2.18 -14.37
CA GLY A 15 5.99 1.59 -15.69
C GLY A 15 5.87 0.08 -15.66
N VAL A 16 5.00 -0.47 -16.50
CA VAL A 16 4.88 -1.91 -16.75
C VAL A 16 5.29 -2.14 -18.20
N ASN A 17 6.36 -2.91 -18.40
CA ASN A 17 6.86 -3.27 -19.73
C ASN A 17 7.14 -2.05 -20.66
N ILE A 18 7.59 -0.93 -20.09
CA ILE A 18 7.95 0.29 -20.83
C ILE A 18 9.39 0.72 -20.52
N PRO A 19 10.07 1.40 -21.46
CA PRO A 19 11.42 1.88 -21.23
C PRO A 19 11.46 2.97 -20.15
N ALA A 20 12.54 2.96 -19.35
CA ALA A 20 12.72 3.90 -18.26
C ALA A 20 12.83 5.37 -18.73
N SER A 21 13.32 5.60 -19.96
CA SER A 21 13.37 6.93 -20.58
C SER A 21 11.98 7.54 -20.73
N TRP A 22 11.07 6.80 -21.37
CA TRP A 22 9.69 7.23 -21.55
C TRP A 22 8.95 7.41 -20.21
N LEU A 23 9.19 6.49 -19.27
CA LEU A 23 8.62 6.59 -17.91
C LEU A 23 9.04 7.89 -17.21
N GLY A 24 10.31 8.28 -17.35
CA GLY A 24 10.86 9.52 -16.79
C GLY A 24 10.27 10.76 -17.45
N GLU A 25 10.17 10.76 -18.79
CA GLU A 25 9.54 11.84 -19.56
C GLU A 25 8.07 12.05 -19.15
N ALA A 26 7.30 10.96 -19.05
CA ALA A 26 5.90 11.00 -18.65
C ALA A 26 5.73 11.53 -17.21
N ALA A 27 6.58 11.09 -16.28
CA ALA A 27 6.54 11.57 -14.90
C ALA A 27 6.93 13.05 -14.79
N SER A 28 7.89 13.51 -15.59
CA SER A 28 8.27 14.92 -15.68
C SER A 28 7.14 15.78 -16.23
N ALA A 29 6.47 15.32 -17.29
CA ALA A 29 5.34 16.04 -17.89
C ALA A 29 4.15 16.16 -16.93
N LEU A 30 3.94 15.17 -16.05
CA LEU A 30 2.87 15.16 -15.05
C LEU A 30 3.29 15.74 -13.69
N CYS A 31 4.55 16.18 -13.55
CA CYS A 31 5.14 16.64 -12.29
C CYS A 31 4.91 15.66 -11.11
N CYS A 32 5.03 14.35 -11.37
CA CYS A 32 4.80 13.30 -10.38
C CYS A 32 6.02 12.39 -10.20
N LYS A 33 6.04 11.61 -9.12
CA LYS A 33 7.20 10.75 -8.80
C LYS A 33 7.10 9.41 -9.50
N VAL A 34 8.22 8.93 -10.06
CA VAL A 34 8.34 7.54 -10.52
C VAL A 34 8.50 6.60 -9.32
N ARG A 35 7.81 5.46 -9.34
CA ARG A 35 7.95 4.39 -8.35
C ARG A 35 8.27 3.07 -9.03
N LYS A 36 8.93 2.18 -8.29
CA LYS A 36 9.09 0.77 -8.67
C LYS A 36 7.80 0.00 -8.37
N ILE A 37 7.54 -1.07 -9.12
CA ILE A 37 6.29 -1.86 -9.06
C ILE A 37 6.07 -2.56 -7.72
N LEU A 38 7.15 -2.85 -6.99
CA LEU A 38 7.11 -3.41 -5.64
C LEU A 38 6.85 -2.30 -4.63
N PHE A 39 5.57 -2.05 -4.32
CA PHE A 39 5.19 -1.02 -3.36
C PHE A 39 3.93 -1.34 -2.57
N LEU A 40 3.78 -0.70 -1.40
CA LEU A 40 2.56 -0.78 -0.58
C LEU A 40 1.54 0.25 -1.04
N TYR A 41 0.31 -0.21 -1.28
CA TYR A 41 -0.87 0.60 -1.54
C TYR A 41 -1.99 0.17 -0.62
N LEU A 42 -2.50 1.11 0.19
CA LEU A 42 -3.53 0.85 1.21
C LEU A 42 -3.20 -0.32 2.15
N GLY A 43 -1.90 -0.56 2.39
CA GLY A 43 -1.42 -1.66 3.23
C GLY A 43 -1.23 -3.00 2.51
N LEU A 44 -1.48 -3.07 1.20
CA LEU A 44 -1.25 -4.25 0.39
C LEU A 44 -0.01 -4.08 -0.50
N PRO A 45 0.92 -5.04 -0.52
CA PRO A 45 2.03 -5.01 -1.46
C PRO A 45 1.52 -5.30 -2.88
N ILE A 46 1.94 -4.47 -3.83
CA ILE A 46 1.67 -4.60 -5.26
C ILE A 46 2.95 -5.10 -5.94
N GLY A 47 2.81 -5.89 -7.00
CA GLY A 47 3.90 -6.22 -7.93
C GLY A 47 4.87 -7.31 -7.46
N GLY A 48 4.58 -8.03 -6.38
CA GLY A 48 5.36 -9.19 -5.92
C GLY A 48 4.64 -10.52 -6.12
N ASP A 49 5.30 -11.63 -5.78
CA ASP A 49 4.74 -12.98 -5.91
C ASP A 49 3.91 -13.35 -4.66
N PRO A 50 2.56 -13.43 -4.76
CA PRO A 50 1.71 -13.76 -3.62
C PRO A 50 1.90 -15.20 -3.11
N ARG A 51 2.58 -16.07 -3.86
CA ARG A 51 2.90 -17.44 -3.43
C ARG A 51 4.07 -17.50 -2.45
N ARG A 52 4.87 -16.44 -2.35
CA ARG A 52 6.00 -16.37 -1.41
C ARG A 52 5.51 -15.90 -0.05
N LEU A 53 5.83 -16.63 1.01
CA LEU A 53 5.48 -16.25 2.39
C LEU A 53 5.95 -14.83 2.75
N GLY A 54 7.18 -14.48 2.40
CA GLY A 54 7.75 -13.15 2.69
C GLY A 54 7.03 -11.98 1.99
N PHE A 55 6.23 -12.23 0.96
CA PHE A 55 5.41 -11.19 0.34
C PHE A 55 4.34 -10.65 1.30
N TRP A 56 3.82 -11.50 2.19
CA TRP A 56 2.75 -11.16 3.13
C TRP A 56 3.25 -10.54 4.43
N GLU A 57 4.56 -10.48 4.67
CA GLU A 57 5.14 -9.95 5.91
C GLU A 57 4.66 -8.52 6.25
N PRO A 58 4.61 -7.56 5.30
CA PRO A 58 4.09 -6.22 5.59
C PRO A 58 2.61 -6.22 5.99
N VAL A 59 1.81 -7.12 5.40
CA VAL A 59 0.39 -7.26 5.71
C VAL A 59 0.23 -7.85 7.11
N LEU A 60 1.01 -8.88 7.45
CA LEU A 60 1.03 -9.45 8.79
C LEU A 60 1.44 -8.43 9.84
N ALA A 61 2.45 -7.60 9.57
CA ALA A 61 2.85 -6.52 10.47
C ALA A 61 1.72 -5.50 10.69
N LEU A 62 1.01 -5.10 9.62
CA LEU A 62 -0.15 -4.20 9.73
C LEU A 62 -1.27 -4.78 10.57
N VAL A 63 -1.61 -6.05 10.36
CA VAL A 63 -2.63 -6.75 11.16
C VAL A 63 -2.20 -6.86 12.61
N LYS A 64 -0.96 -7.31 12.88
CA LYS A 64 -0.41 -7.39 14.24
C LYS A 64 -0.45 -6.04 14.96
N ASN A 65 -0.11 -4.95 14.29
CA ASN A 65 -0.15 -3.60 14.87
C ASN A 65 -1.58 -3.17 15.24
N ARG A 66 -2.58 -3.51 14.42
CA ARG A 66 -3.99 -3.27 14.75
C ARG A 66 -4.45 -4.11 15.94
N LEU A 67 -4.07 -5.38 15.96
CA LEU A 67 -4.39 -6.32 17.05
C LEU A 67 -3.65 -6.00 18.35
N PHE A 68 -2.50 -5.31 18.30
CA PHE A 68 -1.73 -4.97 19.49
C PHE A 68 -2.54 -4.10 20.46
N GLY A 69 -3.36 -3.19 19.95
CA GLY A 69 -4.29 -2.39 20.77
C GLY A 69 -5.34 -3.23 21.49
N TRP A 70 -5.63 -4.44 21.00
CA TRP A 70 -6.62 -5.35 21.58
C TRP A 70 -6.07 -6.21 22.73
N LYS A 71 -4.76 -6.18 22.97
CA LYS A 71 -4.16 -6.68 24.22
C LYS A 71 -4.35 -5.71 25.40
N SER A 72 -5.09 -4.61 25.21
CA SER A 72 -5.41 -3.65 26.25
C SER A 72 -6.05 -4.34 27.46
N ARG A 73 -5.43 -4.13 28.62
CA ARG A 73 -5.92 -4.47 29.97
C ARG A 73 -7.31 -3.93 30.30
N PHE A 74 -7.87 -3.07 29.46
CA PHE A 74 -9.21 -2.47 29.60
C PHE A 74 -10.30 -3.20 28.82
N LEU A 75 -9.99 -4.26 28.06
CA LEU A 75 -11.00 -5.06 27.36
C LEU A 75 -11.62 -6.12 28.28
N SER A 76 -12.96 -6.08 28.36
CA SER A 76 -13.73 -7.10 29.06
C SER A 76 -13.51 -8.49 28.45
N PHE A 77 -13.86 -9.55 29.19
CA PHE A 77 -13.76 -10.92 28.67
C PHE A 77 -14.61 -11.13 27.41
N GLY A 78 -15.84 -10.61 27.39
CA GLY A 78 -16.70 -10.64 26.20
C GLY A 78 -16.13 -9.84 25.03
N GLY A 79 -15.51 -8.68 25.31
CA GLY A 79 -14.81 -7.90 24.29
C GLY A 79 -13.61 -8.63 23.70
N ARG A 80 -12.92 -9.47 24.48
CA ARG A 80 -11.82 -10.33 23.98
C ARG A 80 -12.32 -11.53 23.18
N LEU A 81 -13.44 -12.15 23.57
CA LEU A 81 -14.00 -13.33 22.89
C LEU A 81 -14.48 -13.01 21.47
N ILE A 82 -15.06 -11.82 21.26
CA ILE A 82 -15.53 -11.37 19.93
C ILE A 82 -14.37 -11.11 18.95
N LEU A 83 -13.15 -10.92 19.46
CA LEU A 83 -11.96 -10.59 18.66
C LEU A 83 -11.12 -11.82 18.28
N LEU A 84 -11.44 -13.00 18.84
CA LEU A 84 -10.87 -14.31 18.48
C LEU A 84 -11.65 -14.92 17.32
#